data_AF-A0A1W9LRE7-F1
#
_entry.id   AF-A0A1W9LRE7-F1
#
_cell.length_a   1.000
_cell.length_b   1.000
_cell.length_c   1.000
_cell.angle_alpha   90.00
_cell.angle_beta   90.00
_cell.angle_gamma   90.00
#
_symmetry.space_group_name_H-M   'P 1'
#
loop_
_entity.id
_entity.type
_entity.pdbx_description
1 polymer ?
#
loop_
_entity_poly.entity_id
_entity_poly.type
_entity_poly.pdbx_seq_one_letter_code
_entity_poly.pdbx_strand_id
1 'polypeptide(L)'
;MGYFIDSESLISSDEAGMNQTDDDTQFAFAVMQARAIVTNNFKDFAELHDQYEKEAKSHYGIIFIIKCSVAIMIRRLRKLPETLSQEQIINQIRWLNEFE
;
A
#
# COMPACT_ATOMS: atom_id res chain seq x y z
N MET A 1 -2.32 -4.83 -10.20
CA MET A 1 -2.33 -3.35 -10.37
C MET A 1 -2.28 -2.75 -8.98
N GLY A 2 -1.12 -2.23 -8.60
CA GLY A 2 -0.90 -1.60 -7.29
C GLY A 2 -1.02 -0.08 -7.37
N TYR A 3 -1.17 0.55 -6.22
CA TYR A 3 -1.12 2.00 -6.07
C TYR A 3 -0.26 2.34 -4.84
N PHE A 4 0.44 3.48 -4.87
CA PHE A 4 1.23 3.99 -3.75
C PHE A 4 0.60 5.27 -3.21
N ILE A 5 0.49 5.38 -1.88
CA ILE A 5 -0.14 6.51 -1.19
C ILE A 5 0.81 7.11 -0.16
N ASP A 6 0.89 8.43 -0.14
CA ASP A 6 1.34 9.21 1.02
C ASP A 6 0.28 10.25 1.42
N SER A 7 0.61 11.15 2.33
CA SER A 7 -0.28 12.20 2.82
C SER A 7 -0.70 13.23 1.76
N GLU A 8 -0.06 13.27 0.60
CA GLU A 8 -0.26 14.32 -0.41
C GLU A 8 -0.73 13.79 -1.77
N SER A 9 -0.42 12.54 -2.13
CA SER A 9 -0.60 12.05 -3.49
C SER A 9 -0.78 10.53 -3.62
N LEU A 10 -1.61 10.13 -4.58
CA LEU A 10 -1.84 8.77 -5.04
C LEU A 10 -1.16 8.60 -6.41
N ILE A 11 -0.32 7.59 -6.55
CA ILE A 11 0.30 7.22 -7.84
C ILE A 11 0.06 5.74 -8.13
N SER A 12 -0.28 5.40 -9.37
CA SER A 12 -0.42 3.99 -9.77
C SER A 12 0.94 3.34 -10.02
N SER A 13 1.02 2.00 -9.93
CA SER A 13 2.25 1.27 -10.31
C SER A 13 2.65 1.55 -11.76
N ASP A 14 1.71 1.86 -12.65
CA ASP A 14 1.98 2.21 -14.05
C ASP A 14 2.65 3.58 -14.18
N GLU A 15 2.08 4.60 -13.53
CA GLU A 15 2.67 5.95 -13.49
C GLU A 15 4.03 5.98 -12.80
N ALA A 16 4.26 5.10 -11.83
CA ALA A 16 5.55 4.95 -11.16
C ALA A 16 6.59 4.15 -11.98
N GLY A 17 6.22 3.60 -13.15
CA GLY A 17 7.09 2.75 -13.96
C GLY A 17 7.37 1.37 -13.35
N MET A 18 6.52 0.94 -12.40
CA MET A 18 6.67 -0.28 -11.59
C MET A 18 5.72 -1.41 -12.01
N ASN A 19 4.86 -1.21 -13.01
CA ASN A 19 3.83 -2.18 -13.40
C ASN A 19 4.39 -3.50 -14.00
N GLN A 20 5.68 -3.55 -14.34
CA GLN A 20 6.37 -4.74 -14.85
C GLN A 20 7.48 -5.25 -13.93
N THR A 21 7.59 -4.69 -12.71
CA THR A 21 8.55 -5.17 -11.71
C THR A 21 7.89 -6.17 -10.77
N ASP A 22 8.70 -7.05 -10.18
CA ASP A 22 8.24 -8.02 -9.19
C ASP A 22 7.74 -7.34 -7.90
N ASP A 23 6.96 -8.08 -7.12
CA ASP A 23 6.30 -7.55 -5.93
C ASP A 23 7.32 -7.04 -4.90
N ASP A 24 8.48 -7.71 -4.78
CA ASP A 24 9.60 -7.28 -3.92
C ASP A 24 10.13 -5.90 -4.34
N THR A 25 10.34 -5.67 -5.64
CA THR A 25 10.79 -4.36 -6.15
C THR A 25 9.73 -3.29 -5.94
N GLN A 26 8.46 -3.59 -6.18
CA GLN A 26 7.37 -2.64 -5.92
C GLN A 26 7.29 -2.27 -4.43
N PHE A 27 7.45 -3.25 -3.55
CA PHE A 27 7.42 -3.03 -2.12
C PHE A 27 8.64 -2.24 -1.64
N ALA A 28 9.84 -2.59 -2.09
CA ALA A 28 11.05 -1.84 -1.78
C ALA A 28 10.98 -0.39 -2.30
N PHE A 29 10.38 -0.17 -3.47
CA PHE A 29 10.12 1.17 -3.99
C PHE A 29 9.17 1.96 -3.10
N ALA A 30 8.05 1.35 -2.65
CA ALA A 30 7.12 1.98 -1.72
C ALA A 30 7.83 2.43 -0.44
N VAL A 31 8.67 1.54 0.12
CA VAL A 31 9.46 1.82 1.33
C VAL A 31 10.45 2.95 1.11
N MET A 32 11.18 2.94 0.00
CA MET A 32 12.12 4.00 -0.38
C MET A 32 11.43 5.37 -0.53
N GLN A 33 10.20 5.38 -1.03
CA GLN A 33 9.40 6.60 -1.21
C GLN A 33 8.61 7.01 0.04
N ALA A 34 8.77 6.31 1.16
CA ALA A 34 7.99 6.54 2.39
C ALA A 34 6.47 6.44 2.19
N ARG A 35 6.03 5.54 1.30
CA ARG A 35 4.63 5.38 0.88
C ARG A 35 4.07 4.03 1.30
N ALA A 36 2.78 4.03 1.67
CA ALA A 36 2.01 2.80 1.80
C ALA A 36 1.75 2.21 0.42
N ILE A 37 1.71 0.88 0.33
CA ILE A 37 1.29 0.19 -0.90
C ILE A 37 -0.15 -0.30 -0.79
N VAL A 38 -0.92 -0.13 -1.85
CA VAL A 38 -2.30 -0.59 -1.99
C VAL A 38 -2.33 -1.68 -3.04
N THR A 39 -2.79 -2.87 -2.67
CA THR A 39 -2.71 -4.05 -3.55
C THR A 39 -3.86 -5.02 -3.34
N ASN A 40 -4.22 -5.74 -4.41
CA ASN A 40 -5.13 -6.88 -4.36
C ASN A 40 -4.38 -8.23 -4.32
N ASN A 41 -3.04 -8.22 -4.34
CA ASN A 41 -2.23 -9.42 -4.17
C ASN A 41 -1.97 -9.69 -2.68
N PHE A 42 -2.95 -10.28 -2.01
CA PHE A 42 -2.88 -10.46 -0.54
C PHE A 42 -1.77 -11.41 -0.10
N LYS A 43 -1.54 -12.48 -0.87
CA LYS A 43 -0.66 -13.56 -0.48
C LYS A 43 0.79 -13.09 -0.46
N ASP A 44 1.27 -12.58 -1.59
CA ASP A 44 2.68 -12.26 -1.77
C ASP A 44 3.09 -11.06 -0.90
N PHE A 45 2.20 -10.08 -0.71
CA PHE A 45 2.45 -8.95 0.18
C PHE A 45 2.34 -9.27 1.67
N ALA A 46 1.57 -10.29 2.06
CA ALA A 46 1.60 -10.79 3.44
C ALA A 46 2.92 -11.52 3.72
N GLU A 47 3.42 -12.31 2.77
CA GLU A 47 4.73 -12.95 2.88
C GLU A 47 5.87 -11.92 2.98
N LEU A 48 5.79 -10.83 2.19
CA LEU A 48 6.73 -9.70 2.27
C LEU A 48 6.70 -8.96 3.61
N HIS A 49 5.51 -8.74 4.16
CA HIS A 49 5.35 -8.15 5.49
C HIS A 49 6.05 -9.00 6.55
N ASP A 50 5.78 -10.30 6.59
CA ASP A 50 6.40 -11.23 7.52
C ASP A 50 7.93 -11.26 7.36
N GLN A 51 8.42 -11.15 6.12
CA GLN A 51 9.85 -11.09 5.83
C GLN A 51 10.49 -9.81 6.39
N TYR A 52 9.85 -8.65 6.20
CA TYR A 52 10.33 -7.38 6.75
C TYR A 52 10.34 -7.41 8.28
N GLU A 53 9.32 -7.99 8.91
CA GLU A 53 9.26 -8.15 10.37
C GLU A 53 10.41 -9.02 10.89
N LYS A 54 10.66 -10.17 10.24
CA LYS A 54 11.77 -11.08 10.59
C LYS A 54 13.15 -10.42 10.43
N GLU A 55 13.30 -9.55 9.44
CA GLU A 55 14.54 -8.81 9.18
C GLU A 55 14.67 -7.53 10.01
N ALA A 56 13.72 -7.24 10.91
CA ALA A 56 13.63 -5.98 11.65
C ALA A 56 13.67 -4.73 10.75
N LYS A 57 13.14 -4.86 9.53
CA LYS A 57 12.95 -3.77 8.58
C LYS A 57 11.58 -3.16 8.75
N SER A 58 11.48 -1.85 8.55
CA SER A 58 10.19 -1.16 8.55
C SER A 58 9.68 -0.89 7.14
N HIS A 59 8.37 -0.90 6.99
CA HIS A 59 7.66 -0.45 5.81
C HIS A 59 6.53 0.52 6.19
N TYR A 60 6.07 1.32 5.23
CA TYR A 60 5.10 2.39 5.45
C TYR A 60 3.64 1.91 5.30
N GLY A 61 3.40 0.64 5.60
CA GLY A 61 2.07 0.03 5.58
C GLY A 61 1.67 -0.63 4.27
N ILE A 62 0.76 -1.60 4.41
CA ILE A 62 0.13 -2.33 3.30
C ILE A 62 -1.37 -2.18 3.43
N ILE A 63 -2.04 -1.82 2.34
CA ILE A 63 -3.49 -1.66 2.28
C ILE A 63 -4.06 -2.66 1.27
N PHE A 64 -4.80 -3.63 1.79
CA PHE A 64 -5.47 -4.62 0.99
C PHE A 64 -6.79 -4.14 0.45
N ILE A 65 -7.02 -4.40 -0.83
CA ILE A 65 -8.25 -4.04 -1.52
C ILE A 65 -8.90 -5.25 -2.18
N ILE A 66 -10.18 -5.45 -1.88
CA ILE A 66 -11.04 -6.37 -2.62
C ILE A 66 -11.64 -5.67 -3.84
N LYS A 67 -12.02 -6.44 -4.87
CA LYS A 67 -12.61 -5.91 -6.10
C LYS A 67 -13.75 -4.93 -5.78
N CYS A 68 -13.53 -3.66 -6.10
CA CYS A 68 -14.52 -2.59 -6.06
C CYS A 68 -14.39 -1.74 -7.32
N SER A 69 -15.36 -0.86 -7.58
CA SER A 69 -15.24 0.05 -8.72
C SER A 69 -14.10 1.05 -8.48
N VAL A 70 -13.45 1.49 -9.56
CA VAL A 70 -12.38 2.51 -9.49
C VAL A 70 -12.85 3.77 -8.76
N ALA A 71 -14.10 4.18 -8.96
CA ALA A 71 -14.68 5.33 -8.27
C ALA A 71 -14.77 5.13 -6.74
N ILE A 72 -15.17 3.93 -6.29
CA ILE A 72 -15.22 3.60 -4.85
C ILE A 72 -13.80 3.54 -4.29
N MET A 73 -12.88 2.92 -5.03
CA MET A 73 -11.47 2.83 -4.65
C MET A 73 -10.88 4.23 -4.43
N ILE A 74 -10.91 5.11 -5.43
CA ILE A 74 -10.37 6.47 -5.33
C ILE A 74 -11.00 7.24 -4.18
N ARG A 75 -12.33 7.15 -4.01
CA ARG A 75 -13.04 7.82 -2.91
C ARG A 75 -12.53 7.36 -1.54
N ARG A 76 -12.36 6.05 -1.33
CA ARG A 76 -11.87 5.50 -0.05
C ARG A 76 -10.39 5.82 0.16
N LEU A 77 -9.57 5.72 -0.88
CA LEU A 77 -8.16 6.05 -0.81
C LEU A 77 -7.93 7.52 -0.42
N ARG A 78 -8.79 8.44 -0.90
CA ARG A 78 -8.70 9.86 -0.55
C ARG A 78 -9.04 10.15 0.92
N LYS A 79 -9.76 9.26 1.60
CA LYS A 79 -10.10 9.38 3.03
C LYS A 79 -9.02 8.80 3.97
N LEU A 80 -8.11 7.99 3.45
CA LEU A 80 -7.06 7.37 4.27
C LEU A 80 -6.22 8.40 5.04
N PRO A 81 -5.73 9.50 4.43
CA PRO A 81 -4.93 10.48 5.16
C PRO A 81 -5.71 11.20 6.27
N GLU A 82 -7.04 11.26 6.18
CA GLU A 82 -7.90 11.87 7.20
C GLU A 82 -8.15 10.93 8.39
N THR A 83 -7.97 9.62 8.19
CA THR A 83 -8.40 8.58 9.14
C THR A 83 -7.25 7.76 9.72
N LEU A 84 -6.08 7.76 9.09
CA LEU A 84 -4.87 7.09 9.54
C LEU A 84 -3.71 8.06 9.60
N SER A 85 -3.12 8.19 10.79
CA SER A 85 -1.81 8.82 10.89
C SER A 85 -0.73 7.89 10.33
N GLN A 86 0.37 8.49 9.87
CA GLN A 86 1.52 7.74 9.35
C GLN A 86 2.08 6.75 10.38
N GLU A 87 2.05 7.11 11.66
CA GLU A 87 2.47 6.26 12.79
C GLU A 87 1.58 5.02 12.96
N GLN A 88 0.29 5.14 12.65
CA GLN A 88 -0.67 4.04 12.80
C GLN A 88 -0.58 3.01 11.67
N ILE A 89 0.09 3.34 10.56
CA ILE A 89 0.18 2.45 9.39
C ILE A 89 1.55 1.80 9.21
N ILE A 90 2.60 2.35 9.83
CA ILE A 90 3.95 1.76 9.77
C ILE A 90 3.91 0.34 10.30
N ASN A 91 4.47 -0.59 9.52
CA ASN A 91 4.50 -2.02 9.81
C ASN A 91 3.13 -2.65 10.05
N GLN A 92 2.05 -2.08 9.48
CA GLN A 92 0.71 -2.62 9.58
C GLN A 92 0.18 -3.07 8.22
N ILE A 93 -0.69 -4.09 8.25
CA ILE A 93 -1.57 -4.46 7.15
C ILE A 93 -2.99 -4.01 7.51
N ARG A 94 -3.65 -3.27 6.63
CA ARG A 94 -5.03 -2.78 6.81
C ARG A 94 -5.89 -3.10 5.59
N TRP A 95 -7.20 -3.17 5.76
CA TRP A 95 -8.13 -3.32 4.64
C TRP A 95 -8.72 -1.98 4.25
N LEU A 96 -8.75 -1.67 2.95
CA LEU A 96 -9.35 -0.41 2.47
C LEU A 96 -10.83 -0.27 2.87
N ASN A 97 -11.53 -1.39 3.06
CA ASN A 97 -12.93 -1.40 3.48
C ASN A 97 -13.16 -0.95 4.92
N GLU A 98 -12.12 -0.87 5.75
CA GLU A 98 -12.22 -0.31 7.11
C GLU A 98 -12.45 1.21 7.09
N PHE A 99 -12.24 1.86 5.93
CA PHE A 99 -12.34 3.30 5.75
C PHE A 99 -13.54 3.62 4.83
N GLU A 100 -14.68 4.00 5.42
CA GLU A 100 -15.93 4.33 4.71
C GLU A 100 -16.25 5.83 4.65
#